data_AF-X1FVB2-F1
#
_entry.id   AF-X1FVB2-F1
#
_cell.length_a   1.000
_cell.length_b   1.000
_cell.length_c   1.000
_cell.angle_alpha   90.00
_cell.angle_beta   90.00
_cell.angle_gamma   90.00
#
_symmetry.space_group_name_H-M   'P 1'
#
loop_
_entity.id
_entity.type
_entity.pdbx_description
1 polymer ?
#
loop_
_entity_poly.entity_id
_entity_poly.type
_entity_poly.pdbx_seq_one_letter_code
_entity_poly.pdbx_strand_id
1 'polypeptide(L)' 'SSEGKRFLSGGETLGAAYVIDGSREYAIICEGFSTGATIYEATGFKVFISFSASNMVNVAKRVREIMP' A
#
# COMPACT_ATOMS: atom_id res chain seq x y z
N SER A 1 -12.27 15.59 -6.61
CA SER A 1 -11.93 14.52 -7.56
C SER A 1 -10.50 14.08 -7.32
N SER A 2 -10.29 13.06 -6.48
CA SER A 2 -8.94 12.53 -6.22
C SER A 2 -8.95 11.01 -6.16
N GLU A 3 -9.58 10.36 -7.13
CA GLU A 3 -9.40 8.92 -7.37
C GLU A 3 -8.10 8.70 -8.14
N GLY A 4 -6.99 9.00 -7.48
CA GLY A 4 -5.67 8.66 -7.98
C GLY A 4 -5.31 7.26 -7.55
N LYS A 5 -5.80 6.23 -8.25
CA LYS A 5 -5.23 4.87 -8.20
C LYS A 5 -3.81 4.94 -8.78
N ARG A 6 -2.86 5.43 -7.99
CA ARG A 6 -1.45 5.54 -8.39
C ARG A 6 -0.82 4.17 -8.20
N PHE A 7 -0.98 3.32 -9.22
CA PHE A 7 0.02 2.31 -9.46
C PHE A 7 1.32 3.07 -9.70
N LEU A 8 2.30 2.95 -8.79
CA LEU A 8 3.66 3.45 -9.00
C LEU A 8 4.29 2.58 -10.10
N SER A 9 3.85 2.80 -11.34
CA SER A 9 4.28 2.09 -12.53
C SER A 9 5.60 2.66 -13.00
N GLY A 10 6.68 2.15 -12.41
CA GLY A 10 8.03 2.26 -12.93
C GLY A 10 8.58 0.87 -13.22
N GLY A 11 8.00 0.16 -14.20
CA GLY A 11 8.58 -1.03 -14.87
C GLY A 11 8.84 -2.31 -14.05
N GLU A 12 8.96 -2.24 -12.73
CA GLU A 12 9.34 -3.35 -11.86
C GLU A 12 8.12 -3.81 -11.05
N THR A 13 7.72 -5.06 -11.24
CA THR A 13 6.64 -5.70 -10.47
C THR A 13 7.04 -5.94 -9.01
N LEU A 14 8.34 -5.91 -8.70
CA LEU A 14 8.88 -6.04 -7.36
C LEU A 14 8.61 -4.77 -6.54
N GLY A 15 7.93 -4.92 -5.42
CA GLY A 15 7.52 -3.81 -4.56
C GLY A 15 6.28 -3.06 -5.05
N ALA A 16 5.63 -3.52 -6.12
CA ALA A 16 4.35 -2.97 -6.56
C ALA A 16 3.23 -3.28 -5.56
N ALA A 17 2.47 -2.26 -5.18
CA ALA A 17 1.31 -2.36 -4.30
C ALA A 17 0.21 -1.40 -4.76
N TYR A 18 -1.03 -1.74 -4.44
CA TYR A 18 -2.12 -0.77 -4.50
C TYR A 18 -2.10 0.09 -3.24
N VAL A 19 -2.24 1.40 -3.38
CA VAL A 19 -2.17 2.33 -2.25
C VAL A 19 -3.51 3.00 -2.03
N ILE A 20 -4.05 2.87 -0.82
CA ILE A 20 -5.12 3.71 -0.32
C ILE A 20 -4.45 4.86 0.45
N ASP A 21 -4.64 6.09 -0.03
CA ASP A 21 -4.08 7.26 0.63
C ASP A 21 -4.89 7.62 1.88
N GLY A 22 -4.19 7.92 2.95
CA GLY A 22 -4.75 8.19 4.28
C GLY A 22 -3.72 8.89 5.15
N SER A 23 -4.00 8.96 6.46
CA SER A 23 -3.03 9.50 7.42
C SER A 23 -1.70 8.75 7.35
N ARG A 24 -0.59 9.50 7.42
CA ARG A 24 0.78 8.98 7.35
C ARG A 24 1.37 8.65 8.72
N GLU A 25 0.57 8.70 9.78
CA GLU A 25 0.99 8.34 11.14
C GLU A 25 1.44 6.87 11.23
N TYR A 26 0.72 5.98 10.54
CA TYR A 26 1.09 4.59 10.37
C TYR A 26 1.02 4.16 8.90
N ALA A 27 1.95 3.31 8.49
CA ALA A 27 1.91 2.63 7.21
C ALA A 27 1.44 1.19 7.41
N ILE A 28 0.26 0.85 6.91
CA ILE A 28 -0.24 -0.52 6.98
C ILE A 28 0.09 -1.26 5.70
N ILE A 29 0.61 -2.48 5.82
CA ILE A 29 0.87 -3.37 4.68
C ILE A 29 0.01 -4.61 4.85
N CYS A 30 -0.75 -4.98 3.82
CA CYS A 30 -1.61 -6.16 3.83
C CYS A 30 -1.64 -6.85 2.47
N GLU A 31 -2.16 -8.08 2.43
CA GLU A 31 -2.49 -8.78 1.19
C GLU A 31 -4.00 -8.73 0.93
N GLY A 32 -4.38 -8.51 -0.32
CA GLY A 32 -5.77 -8.55 -0.76
C GLY A 32 -6.51 -7.22 -0.57
N PHE A 33 -7.23 -6.81 -1.62
CA PHE A 33 -7.92 -5.52 -1.63
C PHE A 33 -8.99 -5.41 -0.54
N SER A 34 -9.78 -6.47 -0.32
CA SER A 34 -10.84 -6.48 0.70
C SER A 34 -10.28 -6.19 2.09
N THR A 35 -9.20 -6.87 2.47
CA THR A 35 -8.54 -6.66 3.77
C THR A 35 -8.03 -5.22 3.91
N GLY A 36 -7.37 -4.70 2.86
CA GLY A 36 -6.84 -3.34 2.90
C GLY A 36 -7.92 -2.26 2.97
N ALA A 37 -9.04 -2.46 2.28
CA ALA A 37 -10.19 -1.57 2.37
C ALA A 37 -10.79 -1.58 3.79
N THR A 38 -11.00 -2.75 4.38
CA THR A 38 -11.52 -2.87 5.76
C THR A 38 -10.61 -2.18 6.78
N ILE A 39 -9.28 -2.34 6.65
CA ILE A 39 -8.32 -1.63 7.52
C ILE A 39 -8.43 -0.13 7.34
N TYR A 40 -8.50 0.36 6.11
CA TYR A 40 -8.64 1.79 5.83
C TYR A 40 -9.95 2.35 6.40
N GLU A 41 -11.08 1.68 6.20
CA GLU A 41 -12.37 2.10 6.74
C GLU A 41 -12.36 2.16 8.27
N ALA A 42 -11.63 1.24 8.93
CA ALA A 42 -11.53 1.20 10.38
C ALA A 42 -10.55 2.23 10.97
N THR A 43 -9.53 2.66 10.23
CA THR A 43 -8.39 3.41 10.79
C THR A 43 -8.10 4.75 10.12
N GLY A 44 -8.46 4.91 8.83
CA GLY A 44 -8.08 6.07 8.01
C GLY A 44 -6.57 6.18 7.73
N PHE A 45 -5.77 5.18 8.09
CA PHE A 45 -4.32 5.19 7.83
C PHE A 45 -3.98 4.86 6.37
N LYS A 46 -2.78 5.24 5.94
CA LYS A 46 -2.27 4.86 4.63
C LYS A 46 -2.07 3.35 4.55
N VAL A 47 -2.70 2.70 3.56
CA VAL A 47 -2.65 1.24 3.37
C VAL A 47 -1.99 0.89 2.05
N PHE A 48 -1.00 -0.01 2.10
CA PHE A 48 -0.30 -0.61 0.97
C PHE A 48 -0.75 -2.07 0.83
N ILE A 49 -1.35 -2.40 -0.30
CA ILE A 49 -1.92 -3.71 -0.58
C ILE A 49 -1.01 -4.45 -1.56
N SER A 50 -0.33 -5.47 -1.06
CA SER A 50 0.45 -6.38 -1.90
C SER A 50 -0.48 -7.34 -2.65
N PHE A 51 -0.17 -7.60 -3.91
CA PHE A 51 -0.89 -8.59 -4.73
C PHE A 51 -0.39 -10.03 -4.52
N SER A 52 0.73 -10.21 -3.81
CA SER A 52 1.24 -11.52 -3.38
C SER A 52 2.06 -11.44 -2.10
N ALA A 53 2.02 -12.50 -1.28
CA ALA A 53 2.83 -12.62 -0.08
C ALA A 53 4.34 -12.56 -0.37
N SER A 54 4.76 -13.18 -1.48
CA SER A 54 6.16 -13.15 -1.94
C SER A 54 6.67 -11.74 -2.25
N ASN A 55 5.78 -10.81 -2.61
CA ASN A 55 6.12 -9.42 -2.88
C ASN A 55 6.07 -8.52 -1.63
N MET A 56 5.47 -8.99 -0.53
CA MET A 56 5.24 -8.18 0.67
C MET A 56 6.53 -7.63 1.28
N VAL A 57 7.64 -8.40 1.24
CA VAL A 57 8.95 -7.95 1.72
C VAL A 57 9.49 -6.79 0.89
N ASN A 58 9.30 -6.82 -0.44
CA ASN A 58 9.74 -5.73 -1.32
C ASN A 58 8.87 -4.49 -1.11
N VAL A 59 7.56 -4.67 -0.92
CA VAL A 59 6.65 -3.58 -0.56
C VAL A 59 7.07 -2.96 0.77
N ALA A 60 7.38 -3.75 1.80
CA ALA A 60 7.82 -3.26 3.09
C ALA A 60 9.12 -2.46 3.03
N LYS A 61 10.11 -2.92 2.25
CA LYS A 61 11.35 -2.17 2.00
C LYS A 61 11.05 -0.81 1.37
N ARG A 62 10.22 -0.78 0.32
CA ARG A 62 9.84 0.46 -0.37
C ARG A 62 9.05 1.41 0.53
N VAL A 63 8.12 0.89 1.33
CA VAL A 63 7.33 1.67 2.29
C VAL A 63 8.26 2.38 3.29
N ARG A 64 9.29 1.68 3.78
CA ARG A 64 10.32 2.25 4.66
C ARG A 64 11.12 3.39 4.03
N GLU A 65 11.27 3.43 2.71
CA GLU A 65 12.01 4.50 2.02
C GLU A 65 11.15 5.76 1.80
N ILE A 66 9.83 5.61 1.72
CA ILE A 66 8.89 6.70 1.35
C ILE A 66 8.09 7.24 2.54
N MET A 67 8.02 6.52 3.64
CA MET A 67 7.36 6.94 4.87
C MET A 67 8.41 7.57 5.81
N PRO A 68 8.08 8.68 6.49
CA PRO A 68 8.96 9.29 7.49
C PRO A 68 9.16 8.36 8.69
#